data_AF-A0A504BCE1-F1
#
_entry.id   AF-A0A504BCE1-F1
#
_cell.length_a   1.000
_cell.length_b   1.000
_cell.length_c   1.000
_cell.angle_alpha   90.00
_cell.angle_beta   90.00
_cell.angle_gamma   90.00
#
_symmetry.space_group_name_H-M   'P 1'
#
loop_
_entity.id
_entity.type
_entity.pdbx_description
1 polymer ?
#
loop_
_entity_poly.entity_id
_entity_poly.type
_entity_poly.pdbx_seq_one_letter_code
_entity_poly.pdbx_strand_id
1 'polypeptide(L)'
;MATTSTDEFIRVSQLLSGLTVSVPIMMMTREQVERITQDASTDTTLAALDRELRTKFKAVAAPEDHVQMAQAYEAYSEASFYLAMKDRGVVLERTPGTGGHKAKRPDFRYSHASGHLYFEVKALEIAEPLRRHKEIGHEALEIAAELEERAHKPGIHFGEPHEISGLLPNAGSVARIDDTIQKISNNIKPGQIKYGPTVLVVDLGRLSSIAQGPSGLLPVFFHEAPPAESCVSGELWQVALGLPGEQILSLPEFDGKSNLAGHQTQTGILRQFPTLMAITFLLPRWSDKPELLTIWNIGWDQTALENPCTLSEHEIETVLHDYSDGLNDQRNELGWEYRVSR
;
A
#
# COMPACT_ATOMS: atom_id res chain seq x y z
N MET A 1 14.70 0.35 32.18
CA MET A 1 13.64 1.09 31.47
C MET A 1 12.94 0.12 30.54
N ALA A 2 11.63 0.24 30.31
CA ALA A 2 10.96 -0.61 29.32
C ALA A 2 11.39 -0.15 27.91
N THR A 3 11.72 -1.09 27.01
CA THR A 3 12.09 -0.76 25.62
C THR A 3 10.91 -0.15 24.87
N THR A 4 11.19 0.89 24.07
CA THR A 4 10.22 1.56 23.17
C THR A 4 10.15 0.86 21.82
N SER A 5 9.15 1.17 20.98
CA SER A 5 9.12 0.66 19.59
C SER A 5 10.29 1.16 18.78
N THR A 6 10.74 2.40 19.00
CA THR A 6 11.96 2.96 18.41
C THR A 6 13.20 2.14 18.75
N ASP A 7 13.39 1.77 20.03
CA ASP A 7 14.54 0.97 20.45
C ASP A 7 14.54 -0.41 19.76
N GLU A 8 13.36 -1.05 19.68
CA GLU A 8 13.22 -2.35 19.04
C GLU A 8 13.39 -2.28 17.51
N PHE A 9 12.93 -1.21 16.86
CA PHE A 9 13.17 -0.97 15.45
C PHE A 9 14.68 -0.85 15.18
N ILE A 10 15.39 -0.01 15.96
CA ILE A 10 16.85 0.14 15.84
C ILE A 10 17.56 -1.20 16.04
N ARG A 11 17.14 -2.00 17.03
CA ARG A 11 17.69 -3.35 17.26
C ARG A 11 17.50 -4.24 16.04
N VAL A 12 16.31 -4.27 15.44
CA VAL A 12 16.03 -5.07 14.23
C VAL A 12 16.82 -4.55 13.02
N SER A 13 16.92 -3.23 12.83
CA SER A 13 17.75 -2.65 11.76
C SER A 13 19.24 -2.99 11.94
N GLN A 14 19.75 -2.97 13.17
CA GLN A 14 21.13 -3.39 13.48
C GLN A 14 21.35 -4.88 13.27
N LEU A 15 20.36 -5.72 13.59
CA LEU A 15 20.41 -7.16 13.34
C LEU A 15 20.56 -7.49 11.85
N LEU A 16 20.02 -6.65 10.97
CA LEU A 16 20.12 -6.80 9.51
C LEU A 16 21.37 -6.14 8.93
N SER A 17 21.85 -5.07 9.56
CA SER A 17 22.95 -4.25 9.06
C SER A 17 24.22 -5.07 8.83
N GLY A 18 24.73 -5.04 7.59
CA GLY A 18 25.94 -5.76 7.18
C GLY A 18 25.75 -7.28 6.97
N LEU A 19 24.54 -7.81 7.15
CA LEU A 19 24.24 -9.24 6.98
C LEU A 19 23.25 -9.49 5.83
N THR A 20 22.18 -8.70 5.72
CA THR A 20 21.18 -8.90 4.67
C THR A 20 20.23 -7.69 4.57
N VAL A 21 19.33 -7.71 3.58
CA VAL A 21 18.28 -6.70 3.40
C VAL A 21 16.91 -7.35 3.54
N SER A 22 16.01 -6.71 4.28
CA SER A 22 14.61 -7.13 4.41
C SER A 22 13.71 -6.02 3.89
N VAL A 23 12.97 -6.29 2.80
CA VAL A 23 12.04 -5.32 2.20
C VAL A 23 11.05 -4.76 3.22
N PRO A 24 10.36 -5.58 4.06
CA PRO A 24 9.49 -5.06 5.11
C PRO A 24 10.17 -4.04 6.02
N ILE A 25 11.39 -4.31 6.49
CA ILE A 25 12.09 -3.39 7.41
C ILE A 25 12.64 -2.16 6.67
N MET A 26 13.12 -2.32 5.43
CA MET A 26 13.65 -1.24 4.59
C MET A 26 12.59 -0.20 4.24
N MET A 27 11.33 -0.63 4.08
CA MET A 27 10.21 0.27 3.79
C MET A 27 9.70 1.06 5.00
N MET A 28 10.24 0.79 6.19
CA MET A 28 9.90 1.49 7.43
C MET A 28 10.93 2.57 7.71
N THR A 29 10.48 3.76 8.10
CA THR A 29 11.40 4.85 8.47
C THR A 29 11.48 5.01 9.97
N ARG A 30 12.69 5.33 10.46
CA ARG A 30 12.92 5.62 11.88
C ARG A 30 12.04 6.79 12.34
N GLU A 31 11.96 7.84 11.55
CA GLU A 31 11.17 9.05 11.84
C GLU A 31 9.70 8.70 12.09
N GLN A 32 9.11 7.86 11.23
CA GLN A 32 7.72 7.45 11.39
C GLN A 32 7.51 6.59 12.65
N VAL A 33 8.44 5.67 12.96
CA VAL A 33 8.37 4.88 14.21
C VAL A 33 8.51 5.77 15.45
N GLU A 34 9.42 6.73 15.44
CA GLU A 34 9.58 7.73 16.52
C GLU A 34 8.30 8.54 16.70
N ARG A 35 7.69 8.99 15.61
CA ARG A 35 6.42 9.71 15.61
C ARG A 35 5.28 8.87 16.22
N ILE A 36 5.15 7.60 15.81
CA ILE A 36 4.17 6.66 16.37
C ILE A 36 4.35 6.56 17.90
N THR A 37 5.58 6.35 18.37
CA THR A 37 5.88 6.23 19.80
C THR A 37 5.65 7.54 20.57
N GLN A 38 6.00 8.69 20.00
CA GLN A 38 5.82 9.99 20.65
C GLN A 38 4.33 10.33 20.83
N ASP A 39 3.55 10.23 19.76
CA ASP A 39 2.14 10.61 19.75
C ASP A 39 1.27 9.64 20.57
N ALA A 40 1.71 8.37 20.70
CA ALA A 40 1.06 7.36 21.54
C ALA A 40 0.89 7.78 23.01
N SER A 41 1.67 8.73 23.52
CA SER A 41 1.52 9.25 24.89
C SER A 41 0.22 10.02 25.13
N THR A 42 -0.41 10.53 24.05
CA THR A 42 -1.61 11.39 24.11
C THR A 42 -2.81 10.78 23.38
N ASP A 43 -2.62 9.68 22.66
CA ASP A 43 -3.61 9.07 21.78
C ASP A 43 -3.79 7.58 22.11
N THR A 44 -4.98 7.21 22.59
CA THR A 44 -5.27 5.85 23.03
C THR A 44 -5.26 4.83 21.90
N THR A 45 -5.66 5.23 20.69
CA THR A 45 -5.66 4.34 19.52
C THR A 45 -4.22 4.09 19.10
N LEU A 46 -3.42 5.15 19.01
CA LEU A 46 -2.01 5.03 18.66
C LEU A 46 -1.21 4.29 19.74
N ALA A 47 -1.53 4.44 21.02
CA ALA A 47 -0.93 3.66 22.10
C ALA A 47 -1.18 2.14 21.96
N ALA A 48 -2.33 1.74 21.43
CA ALA A 48 -2.62 0.34 21.15
C ALA A 48 -1.81 -0.16 19.94
N LEU A 49 -1.72 0.65 18.89
CA LEU A 49 -0.96 0.35 17.67
C LEU A 49 0.55 0.27 17.95
N ASP A 50 1.12 1.22 18.69
CA ASP A 50 2.52 1.23 19.13
C ASP A 50 2.86 -0.02 19.96
N ARG A 51 1.97 -0.42 20.87
CA ARG A 51 2.16 -1.64 21.68
C ARG A 51 2.21 -2.90 20.80
N GLU A 52 1.35 -2.96 19.80
CA GLU A 52 1.34 -4.08 18.85
C GLU A 52 2.60 -4.09 17.99
N LEU A 53 2.95 -2.94 17.39
CA LEU A 53 4.17 -2.79 16.61
C LEU A 53 5.41 -3.21 17.41
N ARG A 54 5.54 -2.75 18.65
CA ARG A 54 6.60 -3.18 19.56
C ARG A 54 6.61 -4.69 19.80
N THR A 55 5.43 -5.28 19.96
CA THR A 55 5.30 -6.73 20.18
C THR A 55 5.77 -7.50 18.95
N LYS A 56 5.44 -7.02 17.74
CA LYS A 56 5.90 -7.63 16.48
C LYS A 56 7.41 -7.49 16.29
N PHE A 57 8.00 -6.32 16.59
CA PHE A 57 9.46 -6.19 16.54
C PHE A 57 10.17 -7.11 17.53
N LYS A 58 9.64 -7.27 18.75
CA LYS A 58 10.22 -8.20 19.74
C LYS A 58 10.18 -9.66 19.30
N ALA A 59 9.24 -10.03 18.44
CA ALA A 59 9.15 -11.37 17.89
C ALA A 59 10.23 -11.66 16.82
N VAL A 60 10.89 -10.62 16.27
CA VAL A 60 12.01 -10.78 15.34
C VAL A 60 13.28 -11.11 16.14
N ALA A 61 13.68 -12.38 16.10
CA ALA A 61 14.82 -12.89 16.85
C ALA A 61 16.08 -13.02 15.98
N ALA A 62 15.92 -13.29 14.68
CA ALA A 62 17.01 -13.55 13.74
C ALA A 62 16.79 -12.89 12.36
N PRO A 63 17.85 -12.67 11.56
CA PRO A 63 17.76 -12.09 10.21
C PRO A 63 16.84 -12.86 9.24
N GLU A 64 16.68 -14.17 9.44
CA GLU A 64 15.84 -15.06 8.63
C GLU A 64 14.35 -15.05 9.02
N ASP A 65 13.95 -14.31 10.07
CA ASP A 65 12.57 -14.26 10.56
C ASP A 65 11.65 -13.40 9.66
N HIS A 66 11.64 -13.66 8.36
CA HIS A 66 10.90 -12.89 7.36
C HIS A 66 9.40 -12.80 7.67
N VAL A 67 8.81 -13.86 8.24
CA VAL A 67 7.40 -13.86 8.67
C VAL A 67 7.16 -12.83 9.77
N GLN A 68 8.05 -12.72 10.75
CA GLN A 68 7.89 -11.76 11.84
C GLN A 68 8.16 -10.33 11.37
N MET A 69 9.10 -10.14 10.45
CA MET A 69 9.36 -8.84 9.82
C MET A 69 8.16 -8.37 8.97
N ALA A 70 7.52 -9.28 8.24
CA ALA A 70 6.29 -9.00 7.51
C ALA A 70 5.16 -8.56 8.46
N GLN A 71 4.96 -9.27 9.58
CA GLN A 71 3.97 -8.89 10.57
C GLN A 71 4.28 -7.56 11.28
N ALA A 72 5.56 -7.23 11.45
CA ALA A 72 5.97 -5.92 11.96
C ALA A 72 5.62 -4.80 10.96
N TYR A 73 5.80 -5.05 9.66
CA TYR A 73 5.39 -4.11 8.61
C TYR A 73 3.87 -3.95 8.54
N GLU A 74 3.09 -5.04 8.69
CA GLU A 74 1.62 -4.95 8.79
C GLU A 74 1.18 -4.02 9.92
N ALA A 75 1.73 -4.20 11.12
CA ALA A 75 1.42 -3.33 12.26
C ALA A 75 1.87 -1.88 12.04
N TYR A 76 3.00 -1.68 11.37
CA TYR A 76 3.49 -0.35 10.99
C TYR A 76 2.60 0.32 9.96
N SER A 77 2.11 -0.43 8.98
CA SER A 77 1.20 0.05 7.94
C SER A 77 -0.12 0.54 8.54
N GLU A 78 -0.73 -0.24 9.45
CA GLU A 78 -1.91 0.18 10.22
C GLU A 78 -1.67 1.49 10.99
N ALA A 79 -0.55 1.59 11.70
CA ALA A 79 -0.19 2.78 12.46
C ALA A 79 0.09 4.01 11.56
N SER A 80 0.73 3.79 10.42
CA SER A 80 1.04 4.84 9.45
C SER A 80 -0.22 5.35 8.76
N PHE A 81 -1.14 4.46 8.39
CA PHE A 81 -2.45 4.85 7.87
C PHE A 81 -3.25 5.66 8.90
N TYR A 82 -3.26 5.23 10.17
CA TYR A 82 -3.92 5.97 11.24
C TYR A 82 -3.40 7.41 11.37
N LEU A 83 -2.08 7.58 11.40
CA LEU A 83 -1.45 8.90 11.44
C LEU A 83 -1.76 9.73 10.19
N ALA A 84 -1.76 9.11 9.01
CA ALA A 84 -2.08 9.78 7.75
C ALA A 84 -3.52 10.33 7.73
N MET A 85 -4.48 9.58 8.28
CA MET A 85 -5.87 10.01 8.42
C MET A 85 -6.02 11.13 9.45
N LYS A 86 -5.37 10.99 10.61
CA LYS A 86 -5.37 12.01 11.67
C LYS A 86 -4.80 13.34 11.19
N ASP A 87 -3.72 13.30 10.40
CA ASP A 87 -3.09 14.49 9.81
C ASP A 87 -4.00 15.24 8.84
N ARG A 88 -4.99 14.55 8.27
CA ARG A 88 -6.02 15.10 7.39
C ARG A 88 -7.31 15.44 8.14
N GLY A 89 -7.26 15.45 9.48
CA GLY A 89 -8.40 15.79 10.33
C GLY A 89 -9.43 14.66 10.49
N VAL A 90 -9.19 13.48 9.91
CA VAL A 90 -10.10 12.33 10.02
C VAL A 90 -9.70 11.45 11.19
N VAL A 91 -10.45 11.55 12.28
CA VAL A 91 -10.18 10.81 13.51
C VAL A 91 -10.80 9.42 13.43
N LEU A 92 -9.95 8.40 13.46
CA LEU A 92 -10.36 7.00 13.46
C LEU A 92 -10.37 6.40 14.87
N GLU A 93 -11.19 5.39 15.05
CA GLU A 93 -11.19 4.53 16.24
C GLU A 93 -10.87 3.09 15.83
N ARG A 94 -9.99 2.42 16.56
CA ARG A 94 -9.69 1.01 16.31
C ARG A 94 -10.88 0.16 16.75
N THR A 95 -11.32 -0.78 15.91
CA THR A 95 -12.48 -1.62 16.28
C THR A 95 -12.08 -2.65 17.36
N PRO A 96 -12.96 -2.97 18.32
CA PRO A 96 -12.66 -3.98 19.32
C PRO A 96 -12.66 -5.39 18.70
N GLY A 97 -11.59 -6.15 18.90
CA GLY A 97 -11.62 -7.62 18.76
C GLY A 97 -10.67 -8.29 17.77
N THR A 98 -9.69 -7.59 17.20
CA THR A 98 -8.68 -8.20 16.28
C THR A 98 -7.78 -9.27 16.92
N GLY A 99 -7.90 -9.56 18.22
CA GLY A 99 -7.07 -10.55 18.93
C GLY A 99 -7.77 -11.63 19.75
N GLY A 100 -9.10 -11.75 19.77
CA GLY A 100 -9.74 -12.71 20.69
C GLY A 100 -11.22 -13.05 20.48
N HIS A 101 -11.94 -12.32 19.63
CA HIS A 101 -13.33 -12.63 19.32
C HIS A 101 -13.45 -13.08 17.87
N LYS A 102 -14.15 -14.19 17.62
CA LYS A 102 -14.38 -14.79 16.29
C LYS A 102 -15.09 -13.87 15.27
N ALA A 103 -15.32 -12.59 15.58
CA ALA A 103 -15.96 -11.64 14.69
C ALA A 103 -14.90 -11.01 13.77
N LYS A 104 -15.01 -11.29 12.47
CA LYS A 104 -14.17 -10.68 11.43
C LYS A 104 -14.65 -9.23 11.23
N ARG A 105 -13.90 -8.24 11.71
CA ARG A 105 -14.26 -6.81 11.64
C ARG A 105 -13.18 -6.01 10.90
N PRO A 106 -13.55 -4.88 10.28
CA PRO A 106 -12.62 -3.85 9.82
C PRO A 106 -11.69 -3.35 10.92
N ASP A 107 -10.46 -2.96 10.59
CA ASP A 107 -9.47 -2.49 11.57
C ASP A 107 -9.88 -1.18 12.25
N PHE A 108 -10.48 -0.26 11.49
CA PHE A 108 -10.88 1.06 11.97
C PHE A 108 -12.34 1.41 11.66
N ARG A 109 -12.87 2.32 12.47
CA ARG A 109 -14.16 2.98 12.30
C ARG A 109 -13.98 4.49 12.30
N TYR A 110 -14.64 5.16 11.36
CA TYR A 110 -14.89 6.59 11.38
C TYR A 110 -16.35 6.84 11.79
N SER A 111 -16.57 7.78 12.71
CA SER A 111 -17.90 8.15 13.20
C SER A 111 -18.34 9.47 12.60
N HIS A 112 -19.38 9.41 11.75
CA HIS A 112 -20.07 10.57 11.20
C HIS A 112 -21.38 10.81 11.96
N ALA A 113 -21.94 12.03 11.90
CA ALA A 113 -23.21 12.34 12.56
C ALA A 113 -24.36 11.44 12.09
N SER A 114 -24.34 11.08 10.80
CA SER A 114 -25.38 10.27 10.16
C SER A 114 -25.10 8.76 10.20
N GLY A 115 -23.91 8.31 10.62
CA GLY A 115 -23.55 6.89 10.61
C GLY A 115 -22.05 6.60 10.75
N HIS A 116 -21.64 5.42 10.33
CA HIS A 116 -20.24 4.98 10.41
C HIS A 116 -19.70 4.58 9.05
N LEU A 117 -18.41 4.84 8.84
CA LEU A 117 -17.60 4.22 7.79
C LEU A 117 -16.54 3.35 8.43
N TYR A 118 -16.09 2.34 7.70
CA TYR A 118 -15.09 1.39 8.17
C TYR A 118 -13.89 1.34 7.24
N PHE A 119 -12.71 1.07 7.79
CA PHE A 119 -11.48 0.92 7.03
C PHE A 119 -10.81 -0.41 7.40
N GLU A 120 -10.46 -1.19 6.39
CA GLU A 120 -9.69 -2.43 6.52
C GLU A 120 -8.34 -2.22 5.84
N VAL A 121 -7.25 -2.33 6.58
CA VAL A 121 -5.90 -2.11 6.08
C VAL A 121 -5.26 -3.44 5.67
N LYS A 122 -4.68 -3.47 4.48
CA LYS A 122 -3.94 -4.61 3.93
C LYS A 122 -2.59 -4.16 3.41
N ALA A 123 -1.53 -4.59 4.11
CA ALA A 123 -0.17 -4.49 3.61
C ALA A 123 0.15 -5.67 2.70
N LEU A 124 0.22 -5.43 1.39
CA LEU A 124 0.51 -6.50 0.44
C LEU A 124 1.95 -6.98 0.58
N GLU A 125 2.15 -8.29 0.52
CA GLU A 125 3.47 -8.91 0.58
C GLU A 125 4.14 -8.96 -0.80
N ILE A 126 5.47 -9.06 -0.82
CA ILE A 126 6.22 -9.34 -2.05
C ILE A 126 5.81 -10.68 -2.66
N ALA A 127 6.00 -10.85 -3.97
CA ALA A 127 5.70 -12.12 -4.64
C ALA A 127 6.65 -13.22 -4.12
N GLU A 128 6.13 -14.45 -3.96
CA GLU A 128 6.92 -15.62 -3.51
C GLU A 128 7.86 -15.33 -2.32
N PRO A 129 7.35 -14.82 -1.17
CA PRO A 129 8.16 -14.17 -0.16
C PRO A 129 9.28 -15.07 0.38
N LEU A 130 9.02 -16.36 0.61
CA LEU A 130 10.04 -17.29 1.12
C LEU A 130 11.22 -17.51 0.17
N ARG A 131 10.99 -17.45 -1.15
CA ARG A 131 12.03 -17.60 -2.15
C ARG A 131 12.73 -16.25 -2.37
N ARG A 132 11.95 -15.19 -2.59
CA ARG A 132 12.45 -13.85 -2.88
C ARG A 132 13.23 -13.22 -1.74
N HIS A 133 12.83 -13.40 -0.48
CA HIS A 133 13.63 -12.88 0.62
C HIS A 133 15.02 -13.51 0.67
N LYS A 134 15.15 -14.80 0.31
CA LYS A 134 16.46 -15.46 0.23
C LYS A 134 17.28 -14.96 -0.96
N GLU A 135 16.64 -14.79 -2.11
CA GLU A 135 17.30 -14.26 -3.32
C GLU A 135 17.78 -12.83 -3.09
N ILE A 136 16.91 -11.92 -2.64
CA ILE A 136 17.26 -10.54 -2.29
C ILE A 136 18.36 -10.50 -1.23
N GLY A 137 18.25 -11.35 -0.20
CA GLY A 137 19.24 -11.42 0.86
C GLY A 137 20.61 -11.90 0.39
N HIS A 138 20.65 -12.84 -0.55
CA HIS A 138 21.88 -13.36 -1.16
C HIS A 138 22.51 -12.33 -2.11
N GLU A 139 21.71 -11.73 -3.00
CA GLU A 139 22.15 -10.70 -3.94
C GLU A 139 22.70 -9.47 -3.19
N ALA A 140 22.05 -9.05 -2.10
CA ALA A 140 22.54 -7.95 -1.26
C ALA A 140 23.91 -8.24 -0.63
N LEU A 141 24.18 -9.50 -0.26
CA LEU A 141 25.47 -9.92 0.28
C LEU A 141 26.57 -9.92 -0.79
N GLU A 142 26.27 -10.42 -1.99
CA GLU A 142 27.22 -10.40 -3.11
C GLU A 142 27.60 -8.96 -3.48
N ILE A 143 26.61 -8.07 -3.55
CA ILE A 143 26.84 -6.64 -3.82
C ILE A 143 27.67 -5.99 -2.70
N ALA A 144 27.37 -6.28 -1.44
CA ALA A 144 28.14 -5.74 -0.32
C ALA A 144 29.62 -6.17 -0.39
N ALA A 145 29.88 -7.44 -0.72
CA ALA A 145 31.23 -7.95 -0.92
C ALA A 145 31.93 -7.29 -2.12
N GLU A 146 31.23 -7.09 -3.24
CA GLU A 146 31.78 -6.38 -4.40
C GLU A 146 32.10 -4.92 -4.07
N LEU A 147 31.21 -4.21 -3.38
CA LEU A 147 31.42 -2.82 -2.98
C LEU A 147 32.59 -2.70 -2.00
N GLU A 148 32.73 -3.64 -1.07
CA GLU A 148 33.89 -3.71 -0.17
C GLU A 148 35.18 -3.94 -0.96
N GLU A 149 35.23 -4.89 -1.90
CA GLU A 149 36.41 -5.12 -2.73
C GLU A 149 36.78 -3.89 -3.58
N ARG A 150 35.78 -3.18 -4.11
CA ARG A 150 35.97 -1.93 -4.88
C ARG A 150 36.44 -0.79 -3.98
N ALA A 151 35.96 -0.69 -2.74
CA ALA A 151 36.38 0.34 -1.78
C ALA A 151 37.88 0.24 -1.41
N HIS A 152 38.48 -0.96 -1.52
CA HIS A 152 39.92 -1.16 -1.34
C HIS A 152 40.78 -0.68 -2.53
N LYS A 153 40.16 -0.27 -3.64
CA LYS A 153 40.84 0.24 -4.85
C LYS A 153 40.68 1.77 -4.91
N PRO A 154 41.76 2.55 -5.17
CA PRO A 154 41.66 4.00 -5.28
C PRO A 154 40.78 4.42 -6.48
N GLY A 155 39.77 5.27 -6.24
CA GLY A 155 38.84 5.78 -7.25
C GLY A 155 37.47 6.15 -6.66
N ILE A 156 36.62 6.81 -7.44
CA ILE A 156 35.18 6.94 -7.15
C ILE A 156 34.48 5.77 -7.82
N HIS A 157 33.89 4.89 -7.03
CA HIS A 157 33.16 3.73 -7.52
C HIS A 157 31.66 3.97 -7.32
N PHE A 158 30.89 3.88 -8.39
CA PHE A 158 29.44 3.86 -8.33
C PHE A 158 28.99 2.39 -8.31
N GLY A 159 28.13 2.03 -7.36
CA GLY A 159 27.38 0.78 -7.42
C GLY A 159 26.25 0.92 -8.45
N GLU A 160 25.93 -0.16 -9.16
CA GLU A 160 24.69 -0.20 -9.92
C GLU A 160 23.51 -0.18 -8.91
N PRO A 161 22.49 0.66 -9.11
CA PRO A 161 21.32 0.66 -8.24
C PRO A 161 20.60 -0.68 -8.40
N HIS A 162 20.55 -1.46 -7.31
CA HIS A 162 19.82 -2.71 -7.30
C HIS A 162 18.33 -2.44 -7.10
N GLU A 163 17.51 -2.83 -8.08
CA GLU A 163 16.06 -2.66 -8.02
C GLU A 163 15.43 -3.77 -7.16
N ILE A 164 15.26 -3.49 -5.87
CA ILE A 164 14.53 -4.38 -4.98
C ILE A 164 13.02 -4.12 -5.17
N SER A 165 12.42 -4.83 -6.12
CA SER A 165 10.97 -4.79 -6.37
C SER A 165 10.25 -5.98 -5.72
N GLY A 166 9.08 -5.72 -5.11
CA GLY A 166 8.18 -6.78 -4.63
C GLY A 166 7.41 -7.51 -5.74
N LEU A 167 7.58 -7.09 -7.00
CA LEU A 167 7.11 -7.77 -8.20
C LEU A 167 8.27 -8.52 -8.88
N LEU A 168 7.94 -9.41 -9.83
CA LEU A 168 8.95 -10.11 -10.64
C LEU A 168 9.79 -9.10 -11.45
N PRO A 169 11.13 -9.25 -11.50
CA PRO A 169 11.96 -8.40 -12.34
C PRO A 169 11.44 -8.44 -13.78
N ASN A 170 11.39 -7.28 -14.44
CA ASN A 170 10.86 -7.12 -15.80
C ASN A 170 9.36 -7.45 -15.98
N ALA A 171 8.57 -7.47 -14.90
CA ALA A 171 7.12 -7.60 -15.02
C ALA A 171 6.53 -6.39 -15.76
N GLY A 172 5.98 -6.61 -16.95
CA GLY A 172 5.24 -5.59 -17.70
C GLY A 172 3.94 -5.19 -16.98
N SER A 173 3.33 -4.07 -17.39
CA SER A 173 2.16 -3.50 -16.72
C SER A 173 1.00 -4.48 -16.51
N VAL A 174 0.69 -5.34 -17.49
CA VAL A 174 -0.37 -6.36 -17.35
C VAL A 174 -0.08 -7.31 -16.19
N ALA A 175 1.15 -7.84 -16.11
CA ALA A 175 1.55 -8.75 -15.04
C ALA A 175 1.51 -8.06 -13.67
N ARG A 176 1.92 -6.78 -13.59
CA ARG A 176 1.85 -6.01 -12.34
C ARG A 176 0.42 -5.80 -11.85
N ILE A 177 -0.49 -5.42 -12.75
CA ILE A 177 -1.92 -5.24 -12.45
C ILE A 177 -2.51 -6.57 -11.97
N ASP A 178 -2.32 -7.65 -12.74
CA ASP A 178 -2.90 -8.95 -12.43
C ASP A 178 -2.36 -9.54 -11.11
N ASP A 179 -1.05 -9.45 -10.87
CA ASP A 179 -0.43 -9.89 -9.61
C ASP A 179 -0.97 -9.10 -8.41
N THR A 180 -1.18 -7.80 -8.58
CA THR A 180 -1.71 -6.92 -7.52
C THR A 180 -3.16 -7.26 -7.21
N ILE A 181 -4.00 -7.43 -8.24
CA ILE A 181 -5.38 -7.90 -8.08
C ILE A 181 -5.38 -9.24 -7.34
N GLN A 182 -4.58 -10.21 -7.78
CA GLN A 182 -4.54 -11.54 -7.17
C GLN A 182 -4.11 -11.47 -5.69
N LYS A 183 -3.11 -10.65 -5.35
CA LYS A 183 -2.65 -10.45 -3.97
C LYS A 183 -3.71 -9.81 -3.09
N ILE A 184 -4.40 -8.77 -3.59
CA ILE A 184 -5.48 -8.12 -2.85
C ILE A 184 -6.61 -9.13 -2.61
N SER A 185 -7.08 -9.81 -3.66
CA SER A 185 -8.18 -10.77 -3.57
C SER A 185 -7.91 -11.91 -2.59
N ASN A 186 -6.67 -12.39 -2.49
CA ASN A 186 -6.28 -13.42 -1.52
C ASN A 186 -6.31 -12.95 -0.06
N ASN A 187 -6.22 -11.63 0.17
CA ASN A 187 -6.19 -11.04 1.50
C ASN A 187 -7.55 -10.54 1.99
N ILE A 188 -8.54 -10.39 1.09
CA ILE A 188 -9.89 -9.97 1.44
C ILE A 188 -10.64 -11.12 2.13
N LYS A 189 -11.15 -10.85 3.34
CA LYS A 189 -12.05 -11.78 4.06
C LYS A 189 -13.47 -11.23 3.98
N PRO A 190 -14.46 -12.00 3.45
CA PRO A 190 -15.83 -11.50 3.27
C PRO A 190 -16.48 -10.91 4.52
N GLY A 191 -16.20 -11.44 5.71
CA GLY A 191 -16.77 -10.91 6.96
C GLY A 191 -16.30 -9.51 7.31
N GLN A 192 -15.09 -9.11 6.90
CA GLN A 192 -14.57 -7.76 7.16
C GLN A 192 -15.27 -6.75 6.24
N ILE A 193 -15.35 -7.05 4.95
CA ILE A 193 -15.92 -6.13 3.94
C ILE A 193 -17.46 -6.08 3.95
N LYS A 194 -18.13 -7.06 4.57
CA LYS A 194 -19.59 -7.08 4.75
C LYS A 194 -20.04 -6.52 6.10
N TYR A 195 -19.11 -6.14 6.96
CA TYR A 195 -19.46 -5.62 8.28
C TYR A 195 -20.24 -4.31 8.18
N GLY A 196 -19.88 -3.43 7.25
CA GLY A 196 -20.58 -2.17 6.96
C GLY A 196 -19.97 -1.47 5.75
N PRO A 197 -20.28 -0.18 5.50
CA PRO A 197 -19.67 0.59 4.41
C PRO A 197 -18.15 0.69 4.60
N THR A 198 -17.42 -0.17 3.88
CA THR A 198 -16.00 -0.43 4.12
C THR A 198 -15.16 0.08 2.95
N VAL A 199 -14.16 0.89 3.29
CA VAL A 199 -13.03 1.24 2.42
C VAL A 199 -11.92 0.22 2.65
N LEU A 200 -11.51 -0.47 1.58
CA LEU A 200 -10.30 -1.28 1.63
C LEU A 200 -9.08 -0.38 1.44
N VAL A 201 -8.17 -0.36 2.41
CA VAL A 201 -6.91 0.38 2.32
C VAL A 201 -5.80 -0.60 1.98
N VAL A 202 -5.12 -0.37 0.85
CA VAL A 202 -4.07 -1.25 0.34
C VAL A 202 -2.75 -0.51 0.38
N ASP A 203 -1.85 -0.96 1.27
CA ASP A 203 -0.48 -0.44 1.32
C ASP A 203 0.37 -1.09 0.23
N LEU A 204 0.83 -0.24 -0.69
CA LEU A 204 1.65 -0.59 -1.85
C LEU A 204 3.15 -0.35 -1.61
N GLY A 205 3.59 -0.06 -0.38
CA GLY A 205 5.00 0.24 -0.08
C GLY A 205 5.95 -0.87 -0.52
N ARG A 206 5.54 -2.13 -0.37
CA ARG A 206 6.33 -3.29 -0.84
C ARG A 206 6.18 -3.56 -2.34
N LEU A 207 5.32 -2.83 -3.06
CA LEU A 207 5.03 -2.93 -4.50
C LEU A 207 5.24 -1.58 -5.20
N SER A 208 6.41 -0.96 -4.98
CA SER A 208 6.73 0.42 -5.39
C SER A 208 6.62 0.72 -6.89
N SER A 209 6.55 -0.29 -7.77
CA SER A 209 6.52 -0.13 -9.23
C SER A 209 5.17 0.28 -9.83
N ILE A 210 4.12 0.49 -9.01
CA ILE A 210 2.76 0.82 -9.47
C ILE A 210 2.46 2.33 -9.40
N ALA A 211 3.40 3.14 -8.89
CA ALA A 211 3.14 4.54 -8.59
C ALA A 211 3.20 5.46 -9.84
N GLN A 212 2.05 5.71 -10.47
CA GLN A 212 1.84 6.78 -11.48
C GLN A 212 1.28 8.08 -10.84
N GLY A 213 1.38 8.21 -9.52
CA GLY A 213 0.74 9.29 -8.77
C GLY A 213 -0.78 9.33 -9.00
N PRO A 214 -1.42 10.51 -8.85
CA PRO A 214 -2.87 10.67 -9.06
C PRO A 214 -3.35 10.26 -10.45
N SER A 215 -2.54 10.40 -11.51
CA SER A 215 -2.90 9.96 -12.86
C SER A 215 -3.14 8.44 -12.96
N GLY A 216 -2.58 7.66 -12.04
CA GLY A 216 -2.87 6.23 -11.90
C GLY A 216 -4.34 5.93 -11.61
N LEU A 217 -5.11 6.90 -11.10
CA LEU A 217 -6.56 6.81 -10.88
C LEU A 217 -7.37 6.96 -12.16
N LEU A 218 -6.78 7.27 -13.31
CA LEU A 218 -7.49 7.44 -14.57
C LEU A 218 -7.52 6.14 -15.38
N PRO A 219 -8.61 5.84 -16.13
CA PRO A 219 -8.62 4.69 -17.02
C PRO A 219 -7.48 4.75 -18.05
N VAL A 220 -7.30 5.94 -18.63
CA VAL A 220 -6.22 6.32 -19.55
C VAL A 220 -5.92 7.80 -19.34
N PHE A 221 -4.64 8.17 -19.36
CA PHE A 221 -4.17 9.55 -19.33
C PHE A 221 -3.04 9.77 -20.34
N PHE A 222 -2.76 11.02 -20.68
CA PHE A 222 -1.66 11.37 -21.57
C PHE A 222 -0.42 11.69 -20.74
N HIS A 223 0.65 10.93 -20.95
CA HIS A 223 1.94 11.17 -20.31
C HIS A 223 2.78 12.08 -21.21
N GLU A 224 3.11 13.26 -20.72
CA GLU A 224 3.79 14.33 -21.49
C GLU A 224 5.30 14.39 -21.26
N ALA A 225 5.87 13.47 -20.49
CA ALA A 225 7.30 13.47 -20.14
C ALA A 225 8.10 12.38 -20.91
N PRO A 226 9.44 12.50 -20.98
CA PRO A 226 10.31 11.44 -21.50
C PRO A 226 10.05 10.08 -20.83
N PRO A 227 10.26 8.93 -21.51
CA PRO A 227 10.94 8.79 -22.79
C PRO A 227 10.10 9.09 -24.03
N ALA A 228 8.77 9.18 -23.90
CA ALA A 228 7.87 9.44 -25.02
C ALA A 228 6.52 9.98 -24.56
N GLU A 229 5.96 10.90 -25.36
CA GLU A 229 4.60 11.39 -25.20
C GLU A 229 3.61 10.32 -25.67
N SER A 230 2.76 9.80 -24.78
CA SER A 230 1.83 8.73 -25.15
C SER A 230 0.64 8.61 -24.20
N CYS A 231 -0.44 8.02 -24.69
CA CYS A 231 -1.54 7.57 -23.83
C CYS A 231 -1.10 6.34 -23.03
N VAL A 232 -1.33 6.37 -21.72
CA VAL A 232 -0.95 5.31 -20.77
C VAL A 232 -2.17 4.97 -19.92
N SER A 233 -2.35 3.70 -19.57
CA SER A 233 -3.40 3.25 -18.66
C SER A 233 -3.00 3.51 -17.21
N GLY A 234 -3.95 3.98 -16.39
CA GLY A 234 -3.72 4.12 -14.95
C GLY A 234 -3.76 2.76 -14.26
N GLU A 235 -2.64 2.30 -13.71
CA GLU A 235 -2.56 0.95 -13.13
C GLU A 235 -3.47 0.79 -11.91
N LEU A 236 -3.64 1.83 -11.07
CA LEU A 236 -4.55 1.80 -9.91
C LEU A 236 -6.02 1.69 -10.34
N TRP A 237 -6.40 2.39 -11.40
CA TRP A 237 -7.73 2.24 -12.01
C TRP A 237 -7.98 0.81 -12.47
N GLN A 238 -7.02 0.23 -13.19
CA GLN A 238 -7.16 -1.13 -13.73
C GLN A 238 -7.24 -2.18 -12.61
N VAL A 239 -6.47 -2.00 -11.54
CA VAL A 239 -6.57 -2.83 -10.32
C VAL A 239 -7.95 -2.73 -9.67
N ALA A 240 -8.55 -1.53 -9.60
CA ALA A 240 -9.84 -1.34 -8.94
C ALA A 240 -11.04 -1.72 -9.81
N LEU A 241 -11.05 -1.30 -11.07
CA LEU A 241 -12.21 -1.24 -11.96
C LEU A 241 -11.99 -1.87 -13.34
N GLY A 242 -10.80 -2.40 -13.64
CA GLY A 242 -10.53 -3.01 -14.94
C GLY A 242 -11.33 -4.29 -15.20
N LEU A 243 -11.50 -4.65 -16.47
CA LEU A 243 -12.16 -5.88 -16.91
C LEU A 243 -11.22 -6.76 -17.74
N PRO A 244 -11.39 -8.10 -17.69
CA PRO A 244 -10.67 -9.00 -18.57
C PRO A 244 -10.91 -8.63 -20.04
N GLY A 245 -9.84 -8.57 -20.82
CA GLY A 245 -9.86 -8.20 -22.24
C GLY A 245 -9.72 -6.70 -22.53
N GLU A 246 -9.71 -5.83 -21.52
CA GLU A 246 -9.40 -4.41 -21.73
C GLU A 246 -7.93 -4.21 -22.12
N GLN A 247 -7.68 -3.25 -23.01
CA GLN A 247 -6.31 -2.93 -23.46
C GLN A 247 -5.56 -2.18 -22.38
N ILE A 248 -4.34 -2.62 -22.09
CA ILE A 248 -3.41 -1.93 -21.20
C ILE A 248 -2.36 -1.21 -22.05
N LEU A 249 -2.28 0.10 -21.88
CA LEU A 249 -1.29 0.96 -22.53
C LEU A 249 -0.17 1.28 -21.55
N SER A 250 1.08 1.10 -21.96
CA SER A 250 2.29 1.45 -21.19
C SER A 250 3.13 2.47 -21.94
N LEU A 251 4.05 3.15 -21.26
CA LEU A 251 5.03 3.99 -21.94
C LEU A 251 5.80 3.17 -22.98
N PRO A 252 5.88 3.62 -24.24
CA PRO A 252 6.68 2.95 -25.24
C PRO A 252 8.16 3.15 -24.91
N GLU A 253 8.97 2.12 -25.17
CA GLU A 253 10.42 2.16 -24.90
C GLU A 253 11.16 3.20 -25.76
N PHE A 254 10.63 3.50 -26.95
CA PHE A 254 11.18 4.49 -27.88
C PHE A 254 10.11 4.98 -28.87
N ASP A 255 10.35 6.15 -29.45
CA ASP A 255 9.45 6.77 -30.43
C ASP A 255 9.16 5.85 -31.62
N GLY A 256 7.88 5.70 -31.94
CA GLY A 256 7.39 4.86 -33.03
C GLY A 256 7.15 3.39 -32.66
N LYS A 257 7.50 2.95 -31.45
CA LYS A 257 7.06 1.64 -30.92
C LYS A 257 5.60 1.71 -30.45
N SER A 258 4.89 0.60 -30.59
CA SER A 258 3.54 0.45 -30.02
C SER A 258 3.58 0.61 -28.49
N ASN A 259 2.61 1.33 -27.95
CA ASN A 259 2.37 1.47 -26.51
C ASN A 259 1.39 0.42 -25.95
N LEU A 260 0.88 -0.50 -26.77
CA LEU A 260 0.03 -1.60 -26.30
C LEU A 260 0.87 -2.63 -25.53
N ALA A 261 0.69 -2.66 -24.22
CA ALA A 261 1.36 -3.64 -23.33
C ALA A 261 0.71 -5.02 -23.39
N GLY A 262 -0.61 -5.07 -23.64
CA GLY A 262 -1.38 -6.30 -23.72
C GLY A 262 -2.85 -6.09 -23.33
N HIS A 263 -3.47 -7.15 -22.84
CA HIS A 263 -4.85 -7.12 -22.35
C HIS A 263 -4.89 -7.60 -20.91
N GLN A 264 -5.70 -6.94 -20.08
CA GLN A 264 -5.94 -7.33 -18.70
C GLN A 264 -6.55 -8.73 -18.64
N THR A 265 -6.13 -9.55 -17.68
CA THR A 265 -6.66 -10.91 -17.53
C THR A 265 -7.56 -11.06 -16.30
N GLN A 266 -7.34 -10.25 -15.27
CA GLN A 266 -8.10 -10.30 -14.03
C GLN A 266 -9.25 -9.27 -14.00
N THR A 267 -10.28 -9.56 -13.20
CA THR A 267 -11.34 -8.59 -12.90
C THR A 267 -10.90 -7.68 -11.76
N GLY A 268 -11.08 -6.37 -11.90
CA GLY A 268 -10.73 -5.39 -10.86
C GLY A 268 -11.47 -5.62 -9.54
N ILE A 269 -10.84 -5.19 -8.44
CA ILE A 269 -11.26 -5.50 -7.05
C ILE A 269 -12.68 -5.04 -6.73
N LEU A 270 -13.07 -3.82 -7.10
CA LEU A 270 -14.40 -3.29 -6.80
C LEU A 270 -15.50 -4.00 -7.60
N ARG A 271 -15.15 -4.59 -8.75
CA ARG A 271 -16.06 -5.44 -9.52
C ARG A 271 -16.13 -6.86 -8.98
N GLN A 272 -15.01 -7.42 -8.53
CA GLN A 272 -14.96 -8.75 -7.92
C GLN A 272 -15.67 -8.77 -6.55
N PHE A 273 -15.59 -7.68 -5.80
CA PHE A 273 -16.18 -7.52 -4.46
C PHE A 273 -17.14 -6.32 -4.44
N PRO A 274 -18.35 -6.45 -5.02
CA PRO A 274 -19.27 -5.32 -5.20
C PRO A 274 -19.77 -4.70 -3.89
N THR A 275 -19.61 -5.38 -2.75
CA THR A 275 -19.95 -4.85 -1.41
C THR A 275 -18.89 -3.89 -0.86
N LEU A 276 -17.71 -3.79 -1.48
CA LEU A 276 -16.73 -2.76 -1.12
C LEU A 276 -17.21 -1.41 -1.62
N MET A 277 -17.24 -0.45 -0.70
CA MET A 277 -17.63 0.93 -1.01
C MET A 277 -16.52 1.64 -1.78
N ALA A 278 -15.26 1.46 -1.39
CA ALA A 278 -14.13 2.08 -2.07
C ALA A 278 -12.84 1.27 -1.82
N ILE A 279 -11.82 1.57 -2.61
CA ILE A 279 -10.44 1.15 -2.38
C ILE A 279 -9.56 2.39 -2.29
N THR A 280 -8.69 2.46 -1.29
CA THR A 280 -7.67 3.49 -1.11
C THR A 280 -6.31 2.85 -1.20
N PHE A 281 -5.47 3.31 -2.12
CA PHE A 281 -4.08 2.90 -2.24
C PHE A 281 -3.23 3.82 -1.37
N LEU A 282 -2.57 3.24 -0.38
CA LEU A 282 -1.58 3.91 0.47
C LEU A 282 -0.21 3.76 -0.20
N LEU A 283 0.36 4.88 -0.60
CA LEU A 283 1.66 4.99 -1.26
C LEU A 283 2.65 5.67 -0.29
N PRO A 284 3.53 4.90 0.39
CA PRO A 284 4.53 5.48 1.26
C PRO A 284 5.50 6.38 0.49
N ARG A 285 5.75 7.58 1.01
CA ARG A 285 6.82 8.48 0.55
C ARG A 285 7.92 8.47 1.61
N TRP A 286 9.18 8.28 1.21
CA TRP A 286 10.29 8.16 2.17
C TRP A 286 10.60 9.46 2.92
N SER A 287 10.35 10.61 2.29
CA SER A 287 10.69 11.94 2.82
C SER A 287 9.49 12.87 2.96
N ASP A 288 8.27 12.35 2.81
CA ASP A 288 7.04 13.12 2.87
C ASP A 288 5.91 12.27 3.45
N LYS A 289 4.75 12.89 3.69
CA LYS A 289 3.53 12.18 4.07
C LYS A 289 3.16 11.16 2.98
N PRO A 290 2.61 10.00 3.37
CA PRO A 290 2.14 9.04 2.39
C PRO A 290 0.97 9.62 1.59
N GLU A 291 0.92 9.24 0.31
CA GLU A 291 -0.20 9.56 -0.57
C GLU A 291 -1.32 8.54 -0.41
N LEU A 292 -2.56 9.04 -0.35
CA LEU A 292 -3.79 8.27 -0.31
C LEU A 292 -4.55 8.53 -1.61
N LEU A 293 -4.68 7.51 -2.45
CA LEU A 293 -5.37 7.61 -3.73
C LEU A 293 -6.57 6.67 -3.74
N THR A 294 -7.78 7.20 -3.92
CA THR A 294 -9.03 6.48 -3.70
C THR A 294 -9.85 6.33 -4.97
N ILE A 295 -10.41 5.13 -5.17
CA ILE A 295 -11.43 4.85 -6.17
C ILE A 295 -12.71 4.44 -5.47
N TRP A 296 -13.78 5.20 -5.70
CA TRP A 296 -15.12 5.00 -5.17
C TRP A 296 -15.96 4.11 -6.10
N ASN A 297 -16.59 3.09 -5.52
CA ASN A 297 -17.54 2.21 -6.22
C ASN A 297 -18.95 2.79 -6.09
N ILE A 298 -19.35 3.67 -7.02
CA ILE A 298 -20.69 4.26 -6.95
C ILE A 298 -21.74 3.17 -7.21
N GLY A 299 -22.80 3.13 -6.40
CA GLY A 299 -23.82 2.09 -6.53
C GLY A 299 -23.35 0.70 -6.10
N TRP A 300 -22.33 0.63 -5.23
CA TRP A 300 -21.90 -0.59 -4.55
C TRP A 300 -23.06 -1.34 -3.87
N ASP A 301 -22.94 -2.67 -3.76
CA ASP A 301 -23.98 -3.54 -3.22
C ASP A 301 -24.04 -3.46 -1.69
N GLN A 302 -25.09 -2.83 -1.18
CA GLN A 302 -25.32 -2.67 0.26
C GLN A 302 -26.20 -3.79 0.84
N THR A 303 -26.75 -4.68 0.01
CA THR A 303 -27.78 -5.66 0.45
C THR A 303 -27.22 -6.74 1.37
N ALA A 304 -25.91 -6.98 1.29
CA ALA A 304 -25.22 -8.01 2.06
C ALA A 304 -24.52 -7.47 3.33
N LEU A 305 -24.78 -6.22 3.73
CA LEU A 305 -24.14 -5.61 4.89
C LEU A 305 -24.78 -6.02 6.21
N GLU A 306 -23.95 -6.30 7.21
CA GLU A 306 -24.39 -6.50 8.60
C GLU A 306 -24.84 -5.18 9.24
N ASN A 307 -24.11 -4.09 8.98
CA ASN A 307 -24.46 -2.73 9.40
C ASN A 307 -24.71 -1.86 8.16
N PRO A 308 -25.98 -1.54 7.84
CA PRO A 308 -26.33 -0.76 6.65
C PRO A 308 -25.66 0.62 6.61
N CYS A 309 -25.36 1.10 5.41
CA CYS A 309 -24.92 2.47 5.22
C CYS A 309 -26.09 3.43 5.44
N THR A 310 -25.90 4.38 6.35
CA THR A 310 -26.90 5.44 6.63
C THR A 310 -26.45 6.80 6.12
N LEU A 311 -25.21 6.90 5.62
CA LEU A 311 -24.71 8.10 4.96
C LEU A 311 -25.29 8.19 3.55
N SER A 312 -25.65 9.40 3.14
CA SER A 312 -25.97 9.74 1.75
C SER A 312 -24.73 9.69 0.86
N GLU A 313 -24.93 9.58 -0.45
CA GLU A 313 -23.81 9.59 -1.42
C GLU A 313 -22.93 10.84 -1.28
N HIS A 314 -23.54 12.02 -1.06
CA HIS A 314 -22.80 13.26 -0.86
C HIS A 314 -21.94 13.28 0.41
N GLU A 315 -22.46 12.73 1.51
CA GLU A 315 -21.68 12.61 2.76
C GLU A 315 -20.51 11.64 2.60
N ILE A 316 -20.71 10.54 1.86
CA ILE A 316 -19.63 9.59 1.54
C ILE A 316 -18.56 10.30 0.71
N GLU A 317 -18.96 10.94 -0.39
CA GLU A 317 -18.04 11.67 -1.28
C GLU A 317 -17.22 12.72 -0.52
N THR A 318 -17.87 13.49 0.36
CA THR A 318 -17.20 14.49 1.22
C THR A 318 -16.12 13.84 2.09
N VAL A 319 -16.46 12.74 2.79
CA VAL A 319 -15.49 12.06 3.65
C VAL A 319 -14.33 11.46 2.84
N LEU A 320 -14.60 10.90 1.65
CA LEU A 320 -13.54 10.39 0.77
C LEU A 320 -12.63 11.52 0.28
N HIS A 321 -13.18 12.69 -0.04
CA HIS A 321 -12.39 13.88 -0.42
C HIS A 321 -11.55 14.43 0.73
N ASP A 322 -12.06 14.41 1.97
CA ASP A 322 -11.37 14.99 3.13
C ASP A 322 -10.02 14.32 3.42
N TYR A 323 -9.89 13.01 3.17
CA TYR A 323 -8.63 12.30 3.41
C TYR A 323 -7.85 11.93 2.14
N SER A 324 -8.47 11.89 0.97
CA SER A 324 -7.79 11.42 -0.23
C SER A 324 -7.03 12.54 -0.92
N ASP A 325 -5.79 12.27 -1.33
CA ASP A 325 -5.01 13.18 -2.18
C ASP A 325 -5.42 13.06 -3.66
N GLY A 326 -6.17 12.00 -4.01
CA GLY A 326 -6.82 11.85 -5.31
C GLY A 326 -8.08 11.00 -5.23
N LEU A 327 -9.20 11.45 -5.79
CA LEU A 327 -10.46 10.69 -5.78
C LEU A 327 -10.98 10.49 -7.20
N ASN A 328 -11.33 9.25 -7.55
CA ASN A 328 -12.04 8.94 -8.78
C ASN A 328 -13.13 7.88 -8.58
N ASP A 329 -13.95 7.66 -9.60
CA ASP A 329 -15.01 6.64 -9.61
C ASP A 329 -15.20 6.09 -11.03
N GLN A 330 -16.04 5.06 -11.22
CA GLN A 330 -16.23 4.44 -12.53
C GLN A 330 -16.78 5.36 -13.66
N ARG A 331 -17.31 6.54 -13.34
CA ARG A 331 -17.78 7.54 -14.31
C ARG A 331 -16.63 8.43 -14.78
N ASN A 332 -15.51 8.44 -14.06
CA ASN A 332 -14.32 9.24 -14.33
C ASN A 332 -14.59 10.75 -14.34
N GLU A 333 -15.58 11.19 -13.56
CA GLU A 333 -15.97 12.61 -13.45
C GLU A 333 -15.07 13.36 -12.47
N LEU A 334 -14.66 12.71 -11.38
CA LEU A 334 -13.80 13.27 -10.34
C LEU A 334 -12.30 13.27 -10.73
N GLY A 335 -11.91 12.46 -11.71
CA GLY A 335 -10.51 12.32 -12.13
C GLY A 335 -9.96 13.48 -12.97
N TRP A 336 -10.77 14.46 -13.40
CA TRP A 336 -10.35 15.47 -14.39
C TRP A 336 -9.08 16.24 -13.99
N GLU A 337 -8.89 16.51 -12.70
CA GLU A 337 -7.75 17.28 -12.19
C GLU A 337 -6.41 16.53 -12.31
N TYR A 338 -6.43 15.22 -12.51
CA TYR A 338 -5.23 14.36 -12.54
C TYR A 338 -4.74 14.04 -13.96
N ARG A 339 -5.29 14.72 -14.97
CA ARG A 339 -5.01 14.44 -16.40
C ARG A 339 -3.61 14.85 -16.87
N VAL A 340 -2.90 15.65 -16.08
CA VAL A 340 -1.59 16.21 -16.46
C VAL A 340 -0.64 16.08 -15.28
N SER A 341 0.37 15.22 -15.39
CA SER A 341 1.56 15.32 -14.54
C SER A 341 2.31 16.59 -14.95
N ARG A 342 2.32 17.63 -14.10
CA ARG A 342 3.25 18.75 -14.28
C ARG A 342 4.66 18.37 -13.85
#